data_AF-A0A925ZLZ8-F1
#
_entry.id   AF-A0A925ZLZ8-F1
#
_cell.length_a   1.000
_cell.length_b   1.000
_cell.length_c   1.000
_cell.angle_alpha   90.00
_cell.angle_beta   90.00
_cell.angle_gamma   90.00
#
_symmetry.space_group_name_H-M   'P 1'
#
loop_
_entity.id
_entity.type
_entity.pdbx_description
1 polymer ?
#
loop_
_entity_poly.entity_id
_entity_poly.type
_entity_poly.pdbx_seq_one_letter_code
_entity_poly.pdbx_strand_id
1 'polypeptide(L)'
;MSSAVPEESFLPALLRAFWMLFGNGVVLVVALMIARLPPWSLGWRDLLLAASVGCLVWSRWLDAHRYGGTAADGAPMTHAMLLRWTATVVASTLALWVVVQSIGF
;
A
#
# COMPACT_ATOMS: atom_id res chain seq x y z
N MET A 1 -3.91 43.64 -6.19
CA MET A 1 -4.41 42.30 -5.84
C MET A 1 -3.32 41.29 -6.17
N SER A 2 -2.58 40.82 -5.17
CA SER A 2 -1.55 39.80 -5.35
C SER A 2 -2.25 38.46 -5.52
N SER A 3 -2.25 37.91 -6.73
CA SER A 3 -2.63 36.52 -6.97
C SER A 3 -1.53 35.64 -6.42
N ALA A 4 -1.61 35.29 -5.13
CA ALA A 4 -0.74 34.28 -4.54
C ALA A 4 -0.86 33.01 -5.39
N VAL A 5 0.20 32.67 -6.10
CA VAL A 5 0.34 31.37 -6.77
C VAL A 5 0.24 30.35 -5.63
N PRO A 6 -0.75 29.43 -5.64
CA PRO A 6 -0.78 28.37 -4.64
C PRO A 6 0.56 27.64 -4.72
N GLU A 7 1.29 27.53 -3.61
CA GLU A 7 2.40 26.59 -3.56
C GLU A 7 1.81 25.19 -3.80
N GLU A 8 1.89 24.70 -5.04
CA GLU A 8 1.51 23.34 -5.37
C GLU A 8 2.42 22.40 -4.59
N SER A 9 1.93 21.95 -3.43
CA SER A 9 2.61 20.94 -2.66
C SER A 9 2.70 19.68 -3.51
N PHE A 10 3.93 19.25 -3.85
CA PHE A 10 4.21 18.00 -4.58
C PHE A 10 3.87 16.73 -3.77
N LEU A 11 3.73 16.87 -2.45
CA LEU A 11 3.45 15.79 -1.50
C LEU A 11 2.25 14.89 -1.85
N PRO A 12 1.05 15.40 -2.20
CA PRO A 12 -0.10 14.57 -2.57
C PRO A 12 0.13 13.76 -3.84
N ALA A 13 0.82 14.34 -4.83
CA ALA A 13 1.18 13.64 -6.06
C ALA A 13 2.18 12.51 -5.76
N LEU A 14 3.17 12.76 -4.90
CA LEU A 14 4.13 11.76 -4.45
C LEU A 14 3.47 10.63 -3.65
N LEU A 15 2.57 10.97 -2.72
CA LEU A 15 1.76 10.02 -1.96
C LEU A 15 0.92 9.13 -2.89
N ARG A 16 0.28 9.72 -3.91
CA ARG A 16 -0.46 8.98 -4.93
C ARG A 16 0.44 8.03 -5.73
N ALA A 17 1.58 8.51 -6.22
CA ALA A 17 2.52 7.68 -6.95
C ALA A 17 3.04 6.53 -6.07
N PHE A 18 3.32 6.80 -4.80
CA PHE A 18 3.81 5.81 -3.85
C PHE A 18 2.82 4.65 -3.67
N TRP A 19 1.55 4.93 -3.38
CA TRP A 19 0.60 3.83 -3.15
C TRP A 19 0.19 3.11 -4.44
N MET A 20 0.18 3.80 -5.59
CA MET A 20 -0.14 3.16 -6.88
C MET A 20 1.00 2.23 -7.36
N LEU A 21 2.24 2.72 -7.34
CA LEU A 21 3.39 2.02 -7.94
C LEU A 21 4.18 1.22 -6.91
N PHE A 22 4.57 1.88 -5.82
CA PHE A 22 5.49 1.31 -4.84
C PHE A 22 4.82 0.25 -3.97
N GLY A 23 3.55 0.49 -3.59
CA GLY A 23 2.77 -0.44 -2.77
C GLY A 23 2.67 -1.85 -3.34
N ASN A 24 2.19 -1.97 -4.59
CA ASN A 24 2.00 -3.26 -5.23
C ASN A 24 3.33 -3.91 -5.65
N GLY A 25 4.27 -3.11 -6.14
CA GLY A 25 5.59 -3.59 -6.58
C GLY A 25 6.41 -4.18 -5.42
N VAL A 26 6.46 -3.49 -4.28
CA VAL A 26 7.20 -3.96 -3.10
C VAL A 26 6.60 -5.24 -2.53
N VAL A 27 5.27 -5.32 -2.41
CA VAL A 27 4.59 -6.53 -1.93
C VAL A 27 4.94 -7.74 -2.80
N LEU A 28 4.92 -7.58 -4.13
CA LEU A 28 5.29 -8.66 -5.06
C LEU A 28 6.75 -9.07 -4.90
N VAL A 29 7.69 -8.12 -4.85
CA VAL A 29 9.12 -8.41 -4.70
C VAL A 29 9.41 -9.13 -3.38
N VAL A 30 8.84 -8.67 -2.27
CA VAL A 30 9.04 -9.31 -0.96
C VAL A 30 8.40 -10.71 -0.94
N ALA A 31 7.22 -10.90 -1.53
CA ALA A 31 6.59 -12.21 -1.64
C ALA A 31 7.47 -13.21 -2.44
N LEU A 32 8.09 -12.77 -3.54
CA LEU A 32 9.03 -13.61 -4.30
C LEU A 32 10.30 -13.95 -3.51
N MET A 33 10.76 -13.07 -2.61
CA MET A 33 11.88 -13.37 -1.71
C MET A 33 11.52 -14.39 -0.62
N ILE A 34 10.25 -14.45 -0.21
CA ILE A 34 9.73 -15.47 0.73
C ILE A 34 9.62 -16.82 0.02
N ALA A 35 9.13 -16.86 -1.22
CA ALA A 35 8.98 -18.11 -1.99
C ALA A 35 10.29 -18.87 -2.26
N ARG A 36 11.46 -18.23 -2.07
CA ARG A 36 12.80 -18.85 -2.16
C ARG A 36 13.31 -19.42 -0.84
N LEU A 37 12.51 -19.37 0.21
CA LEU A 37 12.84 -19.95 1.51
C LEU A 37 12.12 -21.28 1.70
N PRO A 38 12.58 -22.11 2.63
CA PRO A 38 11.82 -23.27 3.07
C PRO A 38 10.39 -22.87 3.45
N PRO A 39 9.37 -23.67 3.07
CA PRO A 39 7.98 -23.41 3.43
C PRO A 39 7.81 -23.18 4.92
N TRP A 40 6.96 -22.24 5.29
CA TRP A 40 6.63 -21.89 6.67
C TRP A 40 7.83 -21.40 7.51
N SER A 41 8.89 -20.91 6.87
CA SER A 41 9.94 -20.19 7.59
C SER A 41 9.46 -18.77 7.88
N LEU A 42 9.09 -18.51 9.13
CA LEU A 42 8.78 -17.17 9.61
C LEU A 42 10.09 -16.44 9.93
N GLY A 43 10.30 -15.26 9.35
CA GLY A 43 11.50 -14.48 9.56
C GLY A 43 11.31 -12.99 9.32
N TRP A 44 12.43 -12.29 9.21
CA TRP A 44 12.43 -10.83 9.01
C TRP A 44 11.76 -10.41 7.69
N ARG A 45 11.65 -11.31 6.69
CA ARG A 45 11.00 -11.03 5.40
C ARG A 45 9.48 -10.97 5.53
N ASP A 46 8.89 -11.80 6.39
CA ASP A 46 7.46 -11.72 6.74
C ASP A 46 7.15 -10.41 7.47
N LEU A 47 8.05 -10.02 8.38
CA LEU A 47 7.95 -8.72 9.04
C LEU A 47 8.06 -7.57 8.04
N LEU A 48 8.97 -7.67 7.06
CA LEU A 48 9.11 -6.67 6.00
C LEU A 48 7.85 -6.59 5.12
N LEU A 49 7.24 -7.73 4.79
CA LEU A 49 5.98 -7.77 4.06
C LEU A 49 4.86 -7.07 4.85
N ALA A 50 4.70 -7.43 6.12
CA ALA A 50 3.71 -6.84 7.00
C ALA A 50 3.94 -5.31 7.18
N ALA A 51 5.18 -4.89 7.38
CA ALA A 51 5.56 -3.49 7.48
C ALA A 51 5.27 -2.72 6.18
N SER A 52 5.55 -3.32 5.02
CA SER A 52 5.27 -2.71 3.71
C SER A 52 3.77 -2.47 3.51
N VAL A 53 2.93 -3.45 3.86
CA VAL A 53 1.47 -3.29 3.85
C VAL A 53 1.02 -2.20 4.83
N GLY A 54 1.59 -2.18 6.03
CA GLY A 54 1.31 -1.14 7.04
C GLY A 54 1.62 0.26 6.51
N CYS A 55 2.81 0.46 5.92
CA CYS A 55 3.20 1.72 5.29
C CYS A 55 2.28 2.11 4.14
N LEU A 56 1.88 1.15 3.31
CA LEU A 56 0.95 1.37 2.20
C LEU A 56 -0.41 1.86 2.70
N VAL A 57 -0.99 1.17 3.70
CA VAL A 57 -2.27 1.56 4.31
C VAL A 57 -2.17 2.92 4.99
N TRP A 58 -1.08 3.15 5.73
CA TRP A 58 -0.85 4.41 6.43
C TRP A 58 -0.73 5.60 5.47
N SER A 59 0.06 5.44 4.40
CA SER A 59 0.22 6.47 3.37
C SER A 59 -1.12 6.82 2.70
N ARG A 60 -1.95 5.80 2.42
CA ARG A 60 -3.28 6.02 1.84
C ARG A 60 -4.25 6.68 2.82
N TRP A 61 -4.18 6.32 4.10
CA TRP A 61 -4.95 6.99 5.14
C TRP A 61 -4.57 8.47 5.27
N LEU A 62 -3.27 8.77 5.23
CA LEU A 62 -2.75 10.14 5.28
C LEU A 62 -3.21 10.96 4.06
N ASP A 63 -3.12 10.38 2.86
CA ASP A 63 -3.64 10.96 1.61
C ASP A 63 -5.13 11.33 1.72
N ALA A 64 -5.95 10.39 2.20
CA ALA A 64 -7.39 10.60 2.37
C ALA A 64 -7.72 11.68 3.42
N HIS A 65 -7.02 11.74 4.55
CA HIS A 65 -7.37 12.63 5.67
C HIS A 65 -6.72 14.02 5.60
N ARG A 66 -5.52 14.14 5.00
CA ARG A 66 -4.74 15.39 5.01
C ARG A 66 -4.71 16.08 3.65
N TYR A 67 -4.87 15.35 2.56
CA TYR A 67 -4.59 15.86 1.21
C TYR A 67 -5.78 15.75 0.25
N GLY A 68 -6.99 15.50 0.77
CA GLY A 68 -8.20 15.40 -0.05
C GLY A 68 -8.16 14.21 -1.00
N GLY A 69 -7.56 13.09 -0.57
CA GLY A 69 -7.40 11.90 -1.37
C GLY A 69 -8.71 11.47 -2.05
N THR A 70 -8.59 11.09 -3.32
CA THR A 70 -9.72 10.66 -4.15
C THR A 70 -9.67 9.17 -4.39
N ALA A 71 -10.82 8.58 -4.66
CA ALA A 71 -10.94 7.25 -5.23
C ALA A 71 -10.46 7.22 -6.70
N ALA A 72 -10.43 6.02 -7.28
CA ALA A 72 -9.93 5.79 -8.64
C ALA A 72 -10.78 6.50 -9.72
N ASP A 73 -12.05 6.72 -9.44
CA ASP A 73 -13.02 7.46 -10.26
C ASP A 73 -12.97 8.99 -10.05
N GLY A 74 -12.06 9.47 -9.20
CA GLY A 74 -11.96 10.89 -8.85
C GLY A 74 -12.92 11.35 -7.75
N ALA A 75 -13.81 10.48 -7.26
CA ALA A 75 -14.72 10.84 -6.17
C ALA A 75 -13.94 11.08 -4.85
N PRO A 76 -14.44 11.96 -3.96
CA PRO A 76 -13.84 12.14 -2.63
C PRO A 76 -13.80 10.80 -1.87
N MET A 77 -12.65 10.47 -1.28
CA MET A 77 -12.51 9.20 -0.56
C MET A 77 -13.33 9.23 0.73
N THR A 78 -14.36 8.39 0.81
CA THR A 78 -15.12 8.20 2.05
C THR A 78 -14.43 7.19 2.98
N HIS A 79 -14.74 7.25 4.27
CA HIS A 79 -14.21 6.31 5.26
C HIS A 79 -14.56 4.85 4.92
N ALA A 80 -15.78 4.61 4.42
CA ALA A 80 -16.21 3.27 4.01
C ALA A 80 -15.43 2.74 2.79
N MET A 81 -15.10 3.61 1.83
CA MET A 81 -14.27 3.26 0.68
C MET A 81 -12.84 2.95 1.11
N LEU A 82 -12.28 3.75 2.01
CA LEU A 82 -10.95 3.50 2.57
C LEU A 82 -10.90 2.16 3.31
N LEU A 83 -11.87 1.86 4.18
CA LEU A 83 -11.96 0.58 4.87
C LEU A 83 -12.05 -0.61 3.92
N ARG A 84 -12.91 -0.53 2.89
CA ARG A 84 -13.03 -1.59 1.88
C ARG A 84 -11.73 -1.80 1.12
N TRP A 85 -11.07 -0.71 0.73
CA TRP A 85 -9.78 -0.76 0.05
C TRP A 85 -8.70 -1.40 0.95
N THR A 86 -8.59 -0.95 2.21
CA THR A 86 -7.65 -1.50 3.19
C THR A 86 -7.91 -2.99 3.42
N ALA A 87 -9.17 -3.39 3.62
CA ALA A 87 -9.52 -4.79 3.78
C ALA A 87 -9.14 -5.62 2.56
N THR A 88 -9.35 -5.10 1.35
CA THR A 88 -8.98 -5.78 0.10
C THR A 88 -7.46 -5.97 -0.01
N VAL A 89 -6.67 -4.93 0.29
CA VAL A 89 -5.20 -4.98 0.26
C VAL A 89 -4.66 -5.96 1.29
N VAL A 90 -5.15 -5.90 2.53
CA VAL A 90 -4.74 -6.80 3.61
C VAL A 90 -5.10 -8.24 3.29
N ALA A 91 -6.35 -8.50 2.86
CA ALA A 91 -6.80 -9.85 2.52
C ALA A 91 -6.01 -10.44 1.33
N SER A 92 -5.81 -9.65 0.27
CA SER A 92 -5.04 -10.09 -0.91
C SER A 92 -3.58 -10.37 -0.56
N THR A 93 -2.98 -9.53 0.29
CA THR A 93 -1.59 -9.74 0.73
C THR A 93 -1.46 -10.96 1.63
N LEU A 94 -2.42 -11.19 2.53
CA LEU A 94 -2.45 -12.38 3.38
C LEU A 94 -2.62 -13.65 2.53
N ALA A 95 -3.51 -13.63 1.53
CA ALA A 95 -3.67 -14.74 0.61
C ALA A 95 -2.39 -15.03 -0.17
N LEU A 96 -1.74 -13.99 -0.72
CA LEU A 96 -0.44 -14.12 -1.39
C LEU A 96 0.62 -14.67 -0.45
N TRP A 97 0.68 -14.17 0.79
CA TRP A 97 1.61 -14.63 1.82
C TRP A 97 1.44 -16.13 2.11
N VAL A 98 0.20 -16.59 2.32
CA VAL A 98 -0.09 -18.03 2.52
C VAL A 98 0.37 -18.84 1.32
N VAL A 99 0.07 -18.37 0.09
CA VAL A 99 0.51 -19.04 -1.13
C VAL A 99 2.03 -19.15 -1.14
N VAL A 100 2.78 -18.06 -1.01
CA VAL A 100 4.26 -18.11 -1.08
C VAL A 100 4.91 -18.88 0.07
N GLN A 101 4.27 -18.94 1.24
CA GLN A 101 4.73 -19.79 2.34
C GLN A 101 4.44 -21.28 2.12
N SER A 102 3.51 -21.61 1.22
CA SER A 102 3.11 -22.99 0.91
C SER A 102 3.88 -23.59 -0.27
N ILE A 103 4.33 -22.75 -1.22
CA ILE A 103 5.19 -23.17 -2.34
C ILE A 103 6.66 -22.93 -1.96
N GLY A 104 7.38 -24.01 -1.70
CA GLY A 104 8.84 -23.99 -1.59
C GLY A 104 9.46 -24.31 -2.95
N PHE A 105 10.31 -23.41 -3.43
CA PHE A 105 11.21 -23.65 -4.55
C PHE A 105 12.65 -23.84 -4.07
#